data_AF-A0A8H3CI36-F1
#
_entry.id   AF-A0A8H3CI36-F1
#
_cell.length_a   1.000
_cell.length_b   1.000
_cell.length_c   1.000
_cell.angle_alpha   90.00
_cell.angle_beta   90.00
_cell.angle_gamma   90.00
#
_symmetry.space_group_name_H-M   'P 1'
#
loop_
_entity.id
_entity.type
_entity.pdbx_description
1 polymer ?
#
loop_
_entity_poly.entity_id
_entity_poly.type
_entity_poly.pdbx_seq_one_letter_code
_entity_poly.pdbx_strand_id
1 'polypeptide(L)'
;MDHNPPTSFPAAQSLEVTQVRNFELCVTYKSHLHEAPSSFFQQIHFGNITLGVATQCLKGNLARGSNPQYWANVCLKINAKLGGVNTKLNIFDSPSWIFDPSSPVMIIATHVRHPPPGTRGLPSFAGAVASLDSSIARYTALNTAQDSHVEMIQGLESMVYELIAACKRHGINPKITMAADAMFVFSRRTERQINMEIAQPGQS
;
A
#
# COMPACT_ATOMS: atom_id res chain seq x y z
N MET A 1 -30.28 -8.77 -23.49
CA MET A 1 -28.89 -8.31 -23.67
C MET A 1 -28.86 -6.89 -23.13
N ASP A 2 -28.64 -6.76 -21.83
CA ASP A 2 -28.69 -5.47 -21.15
C ASP A 2 -27.31 -4.83 -21.18
N HIS A 3 -27.11 -3.96 -22.19
CA HIS A 3 -26.00 -3.04 -22.21
C HIS A 3 -26.22 -1.98 -21.14
N ASN A 4 -25.65 -2.19 -19.96
CA ASN A 4 -25.51 -1.12 -18.98
C ASN A 4 -24.46 -0.13 -19.55
N PRO A 5 -24.80 1.15 -19.77
CA PRO A 5 -23.82 2.10 -20.30
C PRO A 5 -22.67 2.28 -19.29
N PRO A 6 -21.45 2.58 -19.76
CA PRO A 6 -20.34 2.90 -18.86
C PRO A 6 -20.77 4.07 -17.99
N THR A 7 -20.60 3.92 -16.67
CA THR A 7 -20.85 4.96 -15.68
C THR A 7 -20.01 6.19 -16.06
N SER A 8 -20.65 7.19 -16.66
CA SER A 8 -19.99 8.45 -16.96
C SER A 8 -19.88 9.25 -15.66
N PHE A 9 -18.64 9.47 -15.24
CA PHE A 9 -18.37 10.38 -14.14
C PHE A 9 -18.65 11.82 -14.61
N PRO A 10 -19.39 12.63 -13.83
CA PRO A 10 -19.58 14.03 -14.20
C PRO A 10 -18.21 14.72 -14.29
N ALA A 11 -18.06 15.60 -15.28
CA ALA A 11 -16.88 16.43 -15.43
C ALA A 11 -16.58 17.11 -14.08
N ALA A 12 -15.34 16.99 -13.62
CA ALA A 12 -14.88 17.64 -12.41
C ALA A 12 -15.29 19.12 -12.47
N GLN A 13 -16.10 19.57 -11.52
CA GLN A 13 -16.37 21.00 -11.37
C GLN A 13 -15.01 21.67 -11.16
N SER A 14 -14.69 22.58 -12.07
CA SER A 14 -13.47 23.37 -12.08
C SER A 14 -13.41 24.24 -10.83
N LEU A 15 -12.75 23.75 -9.79
CA LEU A 15 -12.13 24.62 -8.79
C LEU A 15 -10.89 25.20 -9.46
N GLU A 16 -10.79 26.54 -9.56
CA GLU A 16 -9.65 27.23 -10.18
C GLU A 16 -8.32 26.74 -9.60
N VAL A 17 -7.61 25.93 -10.39
CA VAL A 17 -6.32 25.31 -10.07
C VAL A 17 -5.20 26.26 -10.50
N THR A 18 -5.00 27.35 -9.77
CA THR A 18 -3.84 28.25 -10.04
C THR A 18 -3.01 28.59 -8.79
N GLN A 19 -3.32 28.03 -7.61
CA GLN A 19 -2.63 28.47 -6.37
C GLN A 19 -2.44 27.39 -5.29
N VAL A 20 -1.92 26.21 -5.63
CA VAL A 20 -1.61 25.18 -4.62
C VAL A 20 -0.26 24.50 -4.89
N ARG A 21 0.80 25.29 -5.07
CA ARG A 21 2.17 24.82 -4.82
C ARG A 21 2.44 25.14 -3.35
N ASN A 22 2.65 24.12 -2.51
CA ASN A 22 3.10 24.14 -1.09
C ASN A 22 2.24 23.34 -0.09
N PHE A 23 1.26 22.53 -0.51
CA PHE A 23 0.51 21.67 0.42
C PHE A 23 1.01 20.23 0.34
N GLU A 24 1.48 19.70 1.47
CA GLU A 24 1.94 18.31 1.59
C GLU A 24 0.83 17.36 2.06
N LEU A 25 -0.23 17.89 2.70
CA LEU A 25 -1.33 17.12 3.28
C LEU A 25 -2.69 17.83 3.10
N CYS A 26 -3.70 17.07 2.68
CA CYS A 26 -5.11 17.46 2.69
C CYS A 26 -5.88 16.60 3.72
N VAL A 27 -6.50 17.23 4.73
CA VAL A 27 -7.34 16.51 5.72
C VAL A 27 -8.80 16.66 5.32
N THR A 28 -9.49 15.55 5.08
CA THR A 28 -10.91 15.55 4.71
C THR A 28 -11.75 15.03 5.88
N TYR A 29 -12.88 15.70 6.13
CA TYR A 29 -13.77 15.39 7.25
C TYR A 29 -15.14 14.94 6.73
N LYS A 30 -15.52 13.69 7.00
CA LYS A 30 -16.84 13.17 6.63
C LYS A 30 -17.84 13.40 7.77
N SER A 31 -18.65 14.46 7.66
CA SER A 31 -19.49 14.97 8.76
C SER A 31 -20.78 14.17 9.01
N HIS A 32 -21.40 13.57 7.98
CA HIS A 32 -22.67 12.83 8.15
C HIS A 32 -22.81 11.63 7.18
N LEU A 33 -23.68 10.69 7.57
CA LEU A 33 -23.99 9.44 6.86
C LEU A 33 -24.57 9.63 5.43
N HIS A 34 -25.00 10.84 5.06
CA HIS A 34 -25.69 11.13 3.81
C HIS A 34 -24.81 11.68 2.68
N GLU A 35 -23.52 11.92 2.91
CA GLU A 35 -22.60 12.18 1.79
C GLU A 35 -22.51 10.93 0.91
N ALA A 36 -22.91 11.09 -0.35
CA ALA A 36 -22.81 10.05 -1.36
C ALA A 36 -21.37 9.50 -1.33
N PRO A 37 -21.18 8.17 -1.25
CA PRO A 37 -19.84 7.58 -1.21
C PRO A 37 -18.94 8.09 -2.35
N SER A 38 -19.54 8.34 -3.52
CA SER A 38 -18.89 8.82 -4.72
C SER A 38 -18.19 10.17 -4.58
N SER A 39 -18.81 11.18 -3.95
CA SER A 39 -18.20 12.52 -3.84
C SER A 39 -16.96 12.50 -2.92
N PHE A 40 -17.03 11.71 -1.85
CA PHE A 40 -15.91 11.54 -0.94
C PHE A 40 -14.73 10.81 -1.61
N PHE A 41 -15.01 9.70 -2.31
CA PHE A 41 -13.97 8.99 -3.05
C PHE A 41 -13.36 9.84 -4.17
N GLN A 42 -14.16 10.71 -4.80
CA GLN A 42 -13.68 11.62 -5.85
C GLN A 42 -12.66 12.64 -5.31
N GLN A 43 -12.87 13.19 -4.12
CA GLN A 43 -11.90 14.10 -3.48
C GLN A 43 -10.58 13.38 -3.17
N ILE A 44 -10.66 12.16 -2.63
CA ILE A 44 -9.48 11.34 -2.31
C ILE A 44 -8.72 10.95 -3.58
N HIS A 45 -9.45 10.56 -4.63
CA HIS A 45 -8.87 10.27 -5.93
C HIS A 45 -8.17 11.51 -6.51
N PHE A 46 -8.83 12.67 -6.48
CA PHE A 46 -8.25 13.91 -6.98
C PHE A 46 -6.96 14.28 -6.23
N GLY A 47 -6.95 14.18 -4.89
CA GLY A 47 -5.74 14.42 -4.10
C GLY A 47 -4.60 13.44 -4.43
N ASN A 48 -4.86 12.13 -4.33
CA ASN A 48 -3.79 11.13 -4.44
C ASN A 48 -3.31 10.90 -5.88
N ILE A 49 -4.21 10.94 -6.87
CA ILE A 49 -3.91 10.56 -8.26
C ILE A 49 -3.70 11.81 -9.13
N THR A 50 -4.55 12.83 -9.00
CA THR A 50 -4.48 14.01 -9.87
C THR A 50 -3.46 15.04 -9.40
N LEU A 51 -3.39 15.29 -8.08
CA LEU A 51 -2.51 16.32 -7.50
C LEU A 51 -1.22 15.75 -6.89
N GLY A 52 -1.18 14.48 -6.53
CA GLY A 52 -0.06 13.88 -5.80
C GLY A 52 0.09 14.41 -4.37
N VAL A 53 -1.00 14.88 -3.76
CA VAL A 53 -1.03 15.40 -2.38
C VAL A 53 -1.57 14.32 -1.46
N ALA A 54 -0.87 14.04 -0.36
CA ALA A 54 -1.33 13.06 0.61
C ALA A 54 -2.68 13.47 1.21
N THR A 55 -3.63 12.53 1.30
CA THR A 55 -4.95 12.79 1.89
C THR A 55 -5.14 12.04 3.20
N GLN A 56 -5.72 12.67 4.23
CA GLN A 56 -6.10 12.04 5.50
C GLN A 56 -7.59 12.22 5.79
N CYS A 57 -8.33 11.12 5.70
CA CYS A 57 -9.76 11.06 5.97
C CYS A 57 -10.06 10.92 7.46
N LEU A 58 -10.98 11.71 7.99
CA LEU A 58 -11.54 11.59 9.34
C LEU A 58 -13.04 11.30 9.27
N LYS A 59 -13.47 10.24 9.97
CA LYS A 59 -14.91 9.96 10.14
C LYS A 59 -15.44 10.88 11.24
N GLY A 60 -16.32 11.81 10.88
CA GLY A 60 -16.67 12.94 11.74
C GLY A 60 -17.22 12.56 13.10
N ASN A 61 -18.12 11.57 13.15
CA ASN A 61 -18.67 11.04 14.39
C ASN A 61 -17.62 10.36 15.28
N LEU A 62 -16.54 9.83 14.70
CA LEU A 62 -15.46 9.21 15.47
C LEU A 62 -14.42 10.23 15.90
N ALA A 63 -14.20 11.29 15.13
CA ALA A 63 -13.23 12.35 15.40
C ALA A 63 -13.75 13.40 16.41
N ARG A 64 -15.07 13.61 16.46
CA ARG A 64 -15.67 14.55 17.41
C ARG A 64 -15.64 13.97 18.82
N GLY A 65 -14.90 14.60 19.72
CA GLY A 65 -14.82 14.18 21.13
C GLY A 65 -13.96 12.94 21.38
N SER A 66 -13.11 12.55 20.44
CA SER A 66 -12.24 11.38 20.60
C SER A 66 -11.19 11.59 21.69
N ASN A 67 -10.72 10.48 22.26
CA ASN A 67 -9.63 10.48 23.22
C ASN A 67 -8.26 10.77 22.55
N PRO A 68 -7.22 11.09 23.35
CA PRO A 68 -5.87 11.30 22.82
C PRO A 68 -5.30 10.11 22.03
N GLN A 69 -5.69 8.87 22.36
CA GLN A 69 -5.24 7.68 21.65
C GLN A 69 -5.72 7.65 20.20
N TYR A 70 -6.94 8.11 19.92
CA TYR A 70 -7.45 8.24 18.56
C TYR A 70 -6.56 9.18 17.74
N TRP A 71 -6.24 10.35 18.30
CA TRP A 71 -5.42 11.34 17.62
C TRP A 71 -3.98 10.87 17.45
N ALA A 72 -3.42 10.15 18.42
CA ALA A 72 -2.13 9.48 18.26
C ALA A 72 -2.13 8.54 17.05
N ASN A 73 -3.17 7.70 16.90
CA ASN A 73 -3.30 6.79 15.76
C ASN A 73 -3.47 7.53 14.41
N VAL A 74 -4.12 8.70 14.41
CA VAL A 74 -4.21 9.57 13.22
C VAL A 74 -2.85 10.15 12.86
N CYS A 75 -2.11 10.67 13.85
CA CYS A 75 -0.77 11.22 13.65
C CYS A 75 0.20 10.16 13.11
N LEU A 76 0.13 8.91 13.59
CA LEU A 76 0.92 7.81 13.06
C LEU A 76 0.69 7.60 11.55
N LYS A 77 -0.56 7.72 11.09
CA LYS A 77 -0.90 7.59 9.66
C LYS A 77 -0.43 8.79 8.84
N ILE A 78 -0.58 10.00 9.38
CA ILE A 78 -0.12 11.22 8.72
C ILE A 78 1.42 11.20 8.57
N ASN A 79 2.14 10.86 9.63
CA ASN A 79 3.60 10.78 9.61
C ASN A 79 4.09 9.83 8.51
N ALA A 80 3.47 8.65 8.40
CA ALA A 80 3.80 7.69 7.34
C ALA A 80 3.52 8.22 5.92
N LYS A 81 2.41 8.96 5.72
CA LYS A 81 2.05 9.54 4.41
C LYS A 81 2.99 10.66 3.97
N LEU A 82 3.57 11.38 4.93
CA LEU A 82 4.55 12.42 4.69
C LEU A 82 5.99 11.89 4.65
N GLY A 83 6.17 10.55 4.63
CA GLY A 83 7.47 9.89 4.51
C GLY A 83 8.25 9.78 5.82
N GLY A 84 7.64 10.13 6.95
CA GLY A 84 8.21 9.96 8.28
C GLY A 84 8.21 8.50 8.75
N VAL A 85 9.05 8.20 9.74
CA VAL A 85 9.20 6.87 10.35
C VAL A 85 8.68 6.92 11.79
N ASN A 86 7.71 6.08 12.12
CA ASN A 86 7.15 5.99 13.47
C ASN A 86 8.02 5.14 14.40
N THR A 87 8.44 3.96 13.91
CA THR A 87 9.18 2.97 14.69
C THR A 87 10.18 2.27 13.78
N LYS A 88 11.32 1.87 14.35
CA LYS A 88 12.32 1.01 13.69
C LYS A 88 12.51 -0.25 14.52
N LEU A 89 12.89 -1.33 13.85
CA LEU A 89 13.26 -2.56 14.54
C LEU A 89 14.56 -2.36 15.31
N ASN A 90 14.64 -2.96 16.49
CA ASN A 90 15.87 -3.01 17.25
C ASN A 90 16.81 -4.02 16.58
N ILE A 91 18.00 -3.56 16.19
CA ILE A 91 19.01 -4.38 15.51
C ILE A 91 19.41 -5.57 16.41
N PHE A 92 19.46 -5.37 17.73
CA PHE A 92 19.86 -6.41 18.69
C PHE A 92 18.82 -7.52 18.86
N ASP A 93 17.54 -7.23 18.61
CA ASP A 93 16.43 -8.19 18.73
C ASP A 93 16.06 -8.81 17.38
N SER A 94 16.77 -8.44 16.31
CA SER A 94 16.45 -8.85 14.95
C SER A 94 17.47 -9.86 14.41
N PRO A 95 17.07 -10.77 13.51
CA PRO A 95 18.02 -11.62 12.80
C PRO A 95 19.14 -10.80 12.15
N SER A 96 20.39 -11.19 12.42
CA SER A 96 21.58 -10.43 11.99
C SER A 96 21.66 -10.22 10.48
N TRP A 97 21.11 -11.14 9.68
CA TRP A 97 21.10 -11.07 8.23
C TRP A 97 20.22 -9.94 7.66
N ILE A 98 19.24 -9.44 8.43
CA ILE A 98 18.30 -8.40 7.98
C ILE A 98 19.00 -7.03 7.90
N PHE A 99 19.92 -6.78 8.83
CA PHE A 99 20.60 -5.49 9.00
C PHE A 99 22.08 -5.54 8.64
N ASP A 100 22.53 -6.57 7.92
CA ASP A 100 23.91 -6.67 7.44
C ASP A 100 24.23 -5.54 6.43
N PRO A 101 25.13 -4.59 6.75
CA PRO A 101 25.48 -3.51 5.85
C PRO A 101 26.15 -4.00 4.55
N SER A 102 26.78 -5.17 4.58
CA SER A 102 27.48 -5.76 3.42
C SER A 102 26.52 -6.42 2.44
N SER A 103 25.31 -6.77 2.90
CA SER A 103 24.28 -7.45 2.12
C SER A 103 22.90 -6.87 2.47
N PRO A 104 22.60 -5.63 2.07
CA PRO A 104 21.33 -4.99 2.38
C PRO A 104 20.16 -5.80 1.83
N VAL A 105 19.10 -5.94 2.61
CA VAL A 105 17.92 -6.74 2.23
C VAL A 105 16.76 -5.84 1.81
N MET A 106 16.04 -6.27 0.78
CA MET A 106 14.71 -5.75 0.46
C MET A 106 13.65 -6.79 0.78
N ILE A 107 12.65 -6.42 1.59
CA ILE A 107 11.45 -7.22 1.82
C ILE A 107 10.41 -6.81 0.79
N ILE A 108 9.93 -7.79 0.01
CA ILE A 108 8.82 -7.63 -0.93
C ILE A 108 7.62 -8.44 -0.45
N ALA A 109 6.45 -7.82 -0.50
CA ALA A 109 5.17 -8.37 -0.08
C ALA A 109 4.17 -8.26 -1.23
N THR A 110 3.46 -9.33 -1.56
CA THR A 110 2.47 -9.33 -2.64
C THR A 110 1.09 -9.79 -2.19
N HIS A 111 0.05 -9.30 -2.85
CA HIS A 111 -1.33 -9.70 -2.59
C HIS A 111 -2.21 -9.49 -3.82
N VAL A 112 -3.19 -10.38 -4.01
CA VAL A 112 -4.27 -10.22 -5.00
C VAL A 112 -5.60 -10.12 -4.28
N ARG A 113 -6.39 -9.12 -4.66
CA ARG A 113 -7.77 -8.97 -4.21
C ARG A 113 -8.73 -9.29 -5.33
N HIS A 114 -9.64 -10.23 -5.08
CA HIS A 114 -10.74 -10.55 -5.98
C HIS A 114 -11.98 -9.71 -5.73
N PRO A 115 -12.81 -9.49 -6.77
CA PRO A 115 -14.13 -8.92 -6.58
C PRO A 115 -15.02 -9.87 -5.75
N PRO A 116 -16.11 -9.36 -5.15
CA PRO A 116 -17.02 -10.20 -4.36
C PRO A 116 -17.61 -11.36 -5.18
N PRO A 117 -17.87 -12.52 -4.55
CA PRO A 117 -18.48 -13.66 -5.21
C PRO A 117 -19.76 -13.28 -5.97
N GLY A 118 -19.94 -13.82 -7.18
CA GLY A 118 -21.10 -13.53 -8.02
C GLY A 118 -20.99 -12.28 -8.88
N THR A 119 -19.94 -11.47 -8.71
CA THR A 119 -19.67 -10.32 -9.59
C THR A 119 -19.02 -10.78 -10.90
N ARG A 120 -19.56 -10.37 -12.05
CA ARG A 120 -19.01 -10.69 -13.37
C ARG A 120 -18.41 -9.45 -14.03
N GLY A 121 -17.32 -9.63 -14.77
CA GLY A 121 -16.69 -8.57 -15.56
C GLY A 121 -15.83 -7.57 -14.79
N LEU A 122 -15.63 -7.76 -13.48
CA LEU A 122 -14.67 -6.97 -12.70
C LEU A 122 -13.30 -7.66 -12.64
N PRO A 123 -12.19 -6.92 -12.80
CA PRO A 123 -10.85 -7.48 -12.70
C PRO A 123 -10.49 -7.81 -11.25
N SER A 124 -9.44 -8.61 -11.08
CA SER A 124 -8.73 -8.68 -9.80
C SER A 124 -7.70 -7.55 -9.73
N PHE A 125 -7.31 -7.15 -8.53
CA PHE A 125 -6.24 -6.17 -8.32
C PHE A 125 -5.07 -6.82 -7.61
N ALA A 126 -3.93 -6.85 -8.28
CA ALA A 126 -2.66 -7.26 -7.69
C ALA A 126 -1.91 -6.05 -7.13
N GLY A 127 -1.21 -6.26 -6.03
CA GLY A 127 -0.36 -5.28 -5.40
C GLY A 127 0.96 -5.90 -4.95
N ALA A 128 2.04 -5.14 -5.10
CA ALA A 128 3.36 -5.48 -4.57
C ALA A 128 3.89 -4.29 -3.78
N VAL A 129 4.46 -4.55 -2.61
CA VAL A 129 5.00 -3.55 -1.69
C VAL A 129 6.44 -3.92 -1.38
N ALA A 130 7.37 -2.96 -1.41
CA ALA A 130 8.76 -3.21 -1.07
C ALA A 130 9.34 -2.17 -0.12
N SER A 131 10.23 -2.62 0.78
CA SER A 131 11.01 -1.73 1.64
C SER A 131 11.98 -0.87 0.81
N LEU A 132 12.09 0.41 1.17
CA LEU A 132 12.91 1.41 0.51
C LEU A 132 14.18 1.80 1.29
N ASP A 133 14.30 1.36 2.54
CA ASP A 133 15.47 1.64 3.38
C ASP A 133 15.99 0.41 4.12
N SER A 134 17.26 0.48 4.56
CA SER A 134 17.90 -0.57 5.34
C SER A 134 17.30 -0.74 6.73
N SER A 135 16.54 0.25 7.21
CA SER A 135 15.78 0.13 8.46
C SER A 135 14.43 -0.57 8.30
N ILE A 136 14.04 -0.92 7.06
CA ILE A 136 12.80 -1.63 6.72
C ILE A 136 11.57 -0.86 7.25
N ALA A 137 11.68 0.47 7.28
CA ALA A 137 10.70 1.36 7.90
C ALA A 137 9.86 2.13 6.88
N ARG A 138 10.40 2.36 5.69
CA ARG A 138 9.70 3.00 4.56
C ARG A 138 9.43 1.98 3.47
N TYR A 139 8.26 2.09 2.86
CA TYR A 139 7.81 1.19 1.81
C TYR A 139 7.24 1.96 0.63
N THR A 140 7.37 1.39 -0.56
CA THR A 140 6.64 1.82 -1.76
C THR A 140 5.72 0.69 -2.22
N ALA A 141 4.68 1.04 -2.97
CA ALA A 141 3.70 0.10 -3.47
C ALA A 141 3.46 0.31 -4.97
N LEU A 142 3.27 -0.80 -5.69
CA LEU A 142 2.75 -0.85 -7.04
C LEU A 142 1.47 -1.66 -7.04
N ASN A 143 0.55 -1.31 -7.92
CA ASN A 143 -0.67 -2.07 -8.15
C ASN A 143 -0.96 -2.18 -9.64
N THR A 144 -1.64 -3.25 -10.02
CA THR A 144 -2.10 -3.46 -11.38
C THR A 144 -3.42 -4.22 -11.39
N ALA A 145 -4.25 -3.94 -12.39
CA ALA A 145 -5.42 -4.75 -12.67
C ALA A 145 -5.01 -5.99 -13.46
N GLN A 146 -5.66 -7.11 -13.18
CA GLN A 146 -5.41 -8.37 -13.87
C GLN A 146 -6.72 -9.14 -14.05
N ASP A 147 -6.63 -10.27 -14.75
CA ASP A 147 -7.80 -11.11 -15.01
C ASP A 147 -8.55 -11.50 -13.72
N SER A 148 -9.86 -11.61 -13.86
CA SER A 148 -10.76 -11.87 -12.74
C SER A 148 -10.47 -13.24 -12.12
N HIS A 149 -10.40 -13.29 -10.80
CA HIS A 149 -10.19 -14.52 -10.01
C HIS A 149 -8.90 -15.30 -10.36
N VAL A 150 -7.86 -14.60 -10.85
CA VAL A 150 -6.52 -15.17 -11.06
C VAL A 150 -5.65 -14.83 -9.86
N GLU A 151 -5.16 -15.83 -9.13
CA GLU A 151 -4.26 -15.64 -7.98
C GLU A 151 -2.81 -15.35 -8.41
N MET A 152 -2.38 -15.89 -9.56
CA MET A 152 -1.05 -15.60 -10.09
C MET A 152 -0.96 -14.16 -10.59
N ILE A 153 0.04 -13.42 -10.11
CA ILE A 153 0.24 -12.02 -10.53
C ILE A 153 0.86 -12.00 -11.92
N GLN A 154 0.07 -11.61 -12.93
CA GLN A 154 0.46 -11.65 -14.35
C GLN A 154 1.64 -10.70 -14.68
N GLY A 155 1.81 -9.62 -13.92
CA GLY A 155 2.85 -8.60 -14.13
C GLY A 155 3.94 -8.58 -13.05
N LEU A 156 4.12 -9.65 -12.28
CA LEU A 156 4.96 -9.64 -11.07
C LEU A 156 6.40 -9.24 -11.36
N GLU A 157 6.99 -9.77 -12.44
CA GLU A 157 8.37 -9.48 -12.83
C GLU A 157 8.58 -7.98 -13.06
N SER A 158 7.70 -7.34 -13.84
CA SER A 158 7.76 -5.89 -14.10
C SER A 158 7.63 -5.09 -12.82
N MET A 159 6.68 -5.46 -11.94
CA MET A 159 6.51 -4.80 -10.65
C MET A 159 7.78 -4.91 -9.80
N VAL A 160 8.39 -6.10 -9.73
CA VAL A 160 9.62 -6.31 -8.97
C VAL A 160 10.78 -5.48 -9.53
N TYR A 161 10.95 -5.40 -10.86
CA TYR A 161 11.97 -4.53 -11.46
C TYR A 161 11.79 -3.06 -11.08
N GLU A 162 10.56 -2.55 -11.12
CA GLU A 162 10.26 -1.17 -10.71
C GLU A 162 10.53 -0.94 -9.22
N LEU A 163 10.21 -1.90 -8.35
CA LEU A 163 10.50 -1.83 -6.91
C LEU A 163 12.02 -1.81 -6.64
N ILE A 164 12.79 -2.64 -7.35
CA ILE A 164 14.25 -2.64 -7.27
C ILE A 164 14.79 -1.28 -7.75
N ALA A 165 14.30 -0.77 -8.87
CA ALA A 165 14.72 0.54 -9.38
C ALA A 165 14.37 1.67 -8.41
N ALA A 166 13.21 1.62 -7.75
CA ALA A 166 12.84 2.55 -6.69
C ALA A 166 13.82 2.51 -5.51
N CYS A 167 14.14 1.32 -5.02
CA CYS A 167 15.09 1.16 -3.91
C CYS A 167 16.52 1.60 -4.27
N LYS A 168 16.97 1.32 -5.51
CA LYS A 168 18.25 1.82 -6.02
C LYS A 168 18.33 3.34 -6.08
N ARG A 169 17.23 4.02 -6.42
CA ARG A 169 17.15 5.50 -6.34
C ARG A 169 17.29 6.03 -4.91
N HIS A 170 16.99 5.21 -3.91
CA HIS A 170 17.23 5.52 -2.49
C HIS A 170 18.62 5.07 -1.99
N GLY A 171 19.53 4.68 -2.89
CA GLY A 171 20.92 4.38 -2.55
C GLY A 171 21.16 2.96 -2.01
N ILE A 172 20.20 2.05 -2.20
CA ILE A 172 20.32 0.66 -1.73
C ILE A 172 20.38 -0.28 -2.92
N ASN A 173 21.34 -1.20 -2.91
CA ASN A 173 21.43 -2.29 -3.88
C ASN A 173 21.09 -3.62 -3.19
N PRO A 174 19.80 -3.98 -3.07
CA PRO A 174 19.38 -5.00 -2.14
C PRO A 174 19.54 -6.42 -2.70
N LYS A 175 19.82 -7.36 -1.80
CA LYS A 175 19.45 -8.77 -1.96
C LYS A 175 17.96 -8.92 -1.68
N ILE A 176 17.25 -9.61 -2.56
CA ILE A 176 15.78 -9.67 -2.51
C ILE A 176 15.33 -10.81 -1.62
N THR A 177 14.37 -10.55 -0.73
CA THR A 177 13.61 -11.55 0.00
C THR A 177 12.13 -11.31 -0.24
N MET A 178 11.44 -12.29 -0.85
CA MET A 178 10.02 -12.20 -1.18
C MET A 178 9.17 -13.00 -0.20
N ALA A 179 8.07 -12.42 0.24
CA ALA A 179 7.01 -13.09 0.99
C ALA A 179 5.70 -12.99 0.19
N ALA A 180 5.14 -14.15 -0.19
CA ALA A 180 3.78 -14.25 -0.69
C ALA A 180 2.79 -14.18 0.48
N ASP A 181 1.59 -13.67 0.24
CA ASP A 181 0.52 -13.47 1.24
C ASP A 181 0.90 -12.55 2.42
N ALA A 182 1.29 -11.31 2.09
CA ALA A 182 1.57 -10.32 3.10
C ALA A 182 0.29 -9.73 3.73
N MET A 183 -0.35 -10.52 4.59
CA MET A 183 -1.03 -9.96 5.75
C MET A 183 0.06 -9.53 6.74
N PHE A 184 0.54 -8.28 6.64
CA PHE A 184 1.29 -7.67 7.73
C PHE A 184 0.34 -7.35 8.90
N VAL A 185 -0.04 -8.39 9.64
CA VAL A 185 -0.59 -8.34 11.01
C VAL A 185 -0.09 -9.60 11.72
N PHE A 186 0.61 -9.41 12.84
CA PHE A 186 1.12 -10.47 13.73
C PHE A 186 0.19 -11.70 13.80
N SER A 187 0.66 -12.87 13.37
CA SER A 187 0.12 -14.16 13.83
C SER A 187 1.09 -15.31 13.56
N ARG A 188 1.48 -16.04 14.62
CA ARG A 188 2.48 -17.13 14.66
C ARG A 188 2.06 -18.43 13.95
N ARG A 189 1.47 -18.38 12.76
CA ARG A 189 0.93 -19.60 12.11
C ARG A 189 1.51 -19.95 10.73
N THR A 190 2.31 -19.07 10.13
CA THR A 190 2.79 -19.24 8.75
C THR A 190 4.29 -19.59 8.65
N GLU A 191 4.93 -19.97 9.74
CA GLU A 191 6.33 -20.47 9.73
C GLU A 191 6.44 -21.91 9.19
N ARG A 192 5.35 -22.68 9.20
CA ARG A 192 5.37 -24.10 8.85
C ARG A 192 5.34 -24.41 7.36
N GLN A 193 4.84 -23.51 6.51
CA GLN A 193 4.74 -23.79 5.06
C GLN A 193 6.04 -23.48 4.31
N ILE A 194 6.82 -22.49 4.75
CA ILE A 194 8.08 -22.10 4.08
C ILE A 194 9.19 -23.14 4.31
N ASN A 195 9.22 -23.81 5.47
CA ASN A 195 10.23 -24.83 5.76
C ASN A 195 10.08 -26.15 4.98
N MET A 196 8.97 -26.34 4.26
CA MET A 196 8.78 -27.56 3.44
C MET A 196 9.27 -27.38 2.00
N GLU A 197 9.33 -26.16 1.46
CA GLU A 197 9.77 -25.91 0.07
C GLU A 197 11.26 -25.57 -0.07
N ILE A 198 11.93 -25.15 1.02
CA ILE A 198 13.37 -24.83 0.99
C ILE A 198 14.23 -26.07 1.33
N ALA A 199 13.61 -27.15 1.83
CA ALA A 199 14.30 -28.38 2.20
C ALA A 199 14.30 -29.43 1.07
N GLN A 200 14.89 -29.11 -0.09
CA GLN A 200 15.60 -30.11 -0.91
C GLN A 200 16.79 -29.48 -1.65
N PRO A 201 17.97 -29.42 -1.02
CA PRO A 201 19.22 -29.43 -1.77
C PRO A 201 19.50 -30.87 -2.21
N GLY A 202 19.68 -31.06 -3.51
CA GLY A 202 20.22 -32.31 -4.05
C GLY A 202 21.53 -32.68 -3.36
N GLN A 203 21.63 -33.94 -2.94
CA GLN A 203 22.88 -34.63 -2.68
C GLN A 203 22.81 -36.03 -3.28
N SER A 204 23.84 -36.30 -4.10
CA SER A 204 24.31 -37.56 -4.73
C SER A 204 23.35 -38.30 -5.67
#